data_AF-A0A506UMQ8-F1
#
_entry.id   AF-A0A506UMQ8-F1
#
_cell.length_a   1.000
_cell.length_b   1.000
_cell.length_c   1.000
_cell.angle_alpha   90.00
_cell.angle_beta   90.00
_cell.angle_gamma   90.00
#
_symmetry.space_group_name_H-M   'P 1'
#
loop_
_entity.id
_entity.type
_entity.pdbx_description
1 polymer ?
#
loop_
_entity_poly.entity_id
_entity_poly.type
_entity_poly.pdbx_seq_one_letter_code
_entity_poly.pdbx_strand_id
1 'polypeptide(L)'
;MSGPRTGQRPPDLNAPFIGSVFCRPDGSLTQQAQAFLHRLWERTGYASGVAGAWVQQEADNATLRADTANVLANQAGRDATQAMNTATQALSAAWALRREAIAALAEAQTARTAAEAALLEVTALRATLRALERRCGDVEVVGALERRVVLRPERSG
;
A
#
# COMPACT_ATOMS: atom_id res chain seq x y z
N MET A 1 -13.76 37.47 75.56
CA MET A 1 -14.89 36.56 75.20
C MET A 1 -15.35 36.94 73.81
N SER A 2 -15.00 36.15 72.80
CA SER A 2 -15.40 36.39 71.40
C SER A 2 -16.41 35.31 71.00
N GLY A 3 -17.64 35.71 70.67
CA GLY A 3 -18.69 34.82 70.19
C GLY A 3 -18.49 34.37 68.74
N PRO A 4 -19.14 33.27 68.32
CA PRO A 4 -19.00 32.73 66.96
C PRO A 4 -19.80 33.58 65.95
N ARG A 5 -19.17 33.90 64.81
CA ARG A 5 -19.83 34.52 63.65
C ARG A 5 -20.72 33.48 62.96
N THR A 6 -22.03 33.58 63.14
CA THR A 6 -23.03 32.84 62.35
C THR A 6 -23.34 33.60 61.06
N GLY A 7 -23.27 32.95 59.90
CA GLY A 7 -23.78 33.57 58.66
C GLY A 7 -23.32 33.00 57.31
N GLN A 8 -22.32 32.12 57.24
CA GLN A 8 -21.96 31.50 55.96
C GLN A 8 -22.69 30.18 55.75
N ARG A 9 -23.70 30.22 54.86
CA ARG A 9 -24.35 29.02 54.32
C ARG A 9 -23.26 28.17 53.63
N PRO A 10 -23.20 26.85 53.86
CA PRO A 10 -22.21 26.01 53.20
C PRO A 10 -22.32 26.16 51.67
N PRO A 11 -21.19 26.18 50.94
CA PRO A 11 -21.20 26.31 49.50
C PRO A 11 -22.00 25.17 48.88
N ASP A 12 -22.97 25.52 48.04
CA ASP A 12 -23.74 24.54 47.28
C ASP A 12 -22.82 23.87 46.25
N LEU A 13 -22.42 22.64 46.54
CA LEU A 13 -21.52 21.85 45.69
C LEU A 13 -22.20 21.41 44.37
N ASN A 14 -23.52 21.60 44.24
CA ASN A 14 -24.26 21.34 43.01
C ASN A 14 -24.36 22.58 42.10
N ALA A 15 -23.91 23.75 42.56
CA ALA A 15 -23.77 24.93 41.73
C ALA A 15 -22.34 24.96 41.16
N PRO A 16 -22.12 24.60 39.88
CA PRO A 16 -20.77 24.55 39.30
C PRO A 16 -20.09 25.92 39.22
N PHE A 17 -20.80 27.01 39.54
CA PHE A 17 -20.27 28.36 39.57
C PHE A 17 -20.50 28.99 40.95
N ILE A 18 -19.40 29.29 41.63
CA ILE A 18 -19.36 30.20 42.78
C ILE A 18 -19.56 31.63 42.24
N GLY A 19 -20.25 32.48 43.00
CA GLY A 19 -20.80 33.80 42.61
C GLY A 19 -20.00 34.67 41.63
N SER A 20 -20.74 35.50 40.87
CA SER A 20 -20.28 36.53 39.92
C SER A 20 -19.39 36.09 38.74
N VAL A 21 -19.13 34.79 38.54
CA VAL A 21 -18.29 34.29 37.42
C VAL A 21 -19.09 34.12 36.11
N PHE A 22 -20.42 34.09 36.18
CA PHE A 22 -21.26 33.76 35.02
C PHE A 22 -21.44 34.94 34.05
N CYS A 23 -21.63 36.13 34.60
CA CYS A 23 -21.80 37.37 33.84
C CYS A 23 -20.77 38.41 34.30
N ARG A 24 -20.25 39.18 33.34
CA ARG A 24 -19.47 40.39 33.59
C ARG A 24 -20.37 41.47 34.23
N PRO A 25 -19.78 42.53 34.83
CA PRO A 25 -20.53 43.63 35.43
C PRO A 25 -21.47 44.38 34.46
N ASP A 26 -21.22 44.29 33.16
CA ASP A 26 -22.05 44.84 32.08
C ASP A 26 -23.26 43.95 31.72
N GLY A 27 -23.41 42.81 32.39
CA GLY A 27 -24.48 41.83 32.14
C GLY A 27 -24.18 40.83 31.01
N SER A 28 -23.04 40.96 30.32
CA SER A 28 -22.64 40.00 29.28
C SER A 28 -22.13 38.69 29.89
N LEU A 29 -22.33 37.56 29.20
CA LEU A 29 -21.77 36.28 29.64
C LEU A 29 -20.23 36.29 29.56
N THR A 30 -19.56 35.68 30.54
CA THR A 30 -18.12 35.42 30.44
C THR A 30 -17.85 34.29 29.44
N GLN A 31 -16.63 34.21 28.88
CA GLN A 31 -16.26 33.12 27.96
C GLN A 31 -16.44 31.73 28.59
N GLN A 32 -16.12 31.59 29.88
CA GLN A 32 -16.31 30.34 30.62
C GLN A 32 -17.79 29.98 30.77
N ALA A 33 -18.66 30.96 31.04
CA ALA A 33 -20.10 30.74 31.10
C ALA A 33 -20.66 30.32 29.74
N GLN A 34 -20.18 30.94 28.66
CA GLN A 34 -20.55 30.60 27.29
C GLN A 34 -20.14 29.16 26.93
N ALA A 35 -18.89 28.78 27.23
CA ALA A 35 -18.39 27.42 27.01
C ALA A 35 -19.12 26.37 27.87
N PHE A 36 -19.53 26.74 29.09
CA PHE A 36 -20.32 25.86 29.95
C PHE A 36 -21.74 25.66 29.42
N LEU A 37 -22.44 26.73 29.05
CA LEU A 37 -23.78 26.63 28.45
C LEU A 37 -23.75 25.81 27.17
N HIS A 38 -22.67 25.95 26.38
CA HIS A 38 -22.42 25.13 25.20
C HIS A 38 -22.35 23.65 25.54
N ARG A 39 -21.46 23.26 26.46
CA ARG A 39 -21.31 21.86 26.89
C ARG A 39 -22.56 21.31 27.56
N LEU A 40 -23.31 22.16 28.26
CA LEU A 40 -24.59 21.78 28.84
C LEU A 40 -25.57 21.45 27.72
N TRP A 41 -25.71 22.31 26.72
CA TRP A 41 -26.57 22.07 25.57
C TRP A 41 -26.18 20.81 24.78
N GLU A 42 -24.89 20.61 24.51
CA GLU A 42 -24.40 19.38 23.85
C GLU A 42 -24.79 18.11 24.62
N ARG A 43 -24.83 18.19 25.96
CA ARG A 43 -25.13 17.05 26.83
C ARG A 43 -26.62 16.81 27.05
N THR A 44 -27.42 17.87 27.14
CA THR A 44 -28.84 17.78 27.57
C THR A 44 -29.83 18.21 26.49
N GLY A 45 -29.37 18.73 25.35
CA GLY A 45 -30.22 19.30 24.30
C GLY A 45 -30.88 20.64 24.68
N TYR A 46 -30.56 21.17 25.87
CA TYR A 46 -31.16 22.39 26.39
C TYR A 46 -30.19 23.12 27.33
N ALA A 47 -30.01 24.43 27.12
CA ALA A 47 -29.36 25.33 28.06
C ALA A 47 -30.07 26.68 28.04
N SER A 48 -30.28 27.28 29.22
CA SER A 48 -30.97 28.57 29.33
C SER A 48 -30.11 29.70 28.74
N GLY A 49 -30.73 30.62 28.00
CA GLY A 49 -30.04 31.78 27.43
C GLY A 49 -29.25 31.52 26.15
N VAL A 50 -29.35 30.31 25.56
CA VAL A 50 -28.80 30.05 24.22
C VAL A 50 -29.67 30.72 23.17
N ALA A 51 -29.08 31.63 22.38
CA ALA A 51 -29.79 32.34 21.33
C ALA A 51 -30.13 31.39 20.16
N GLY A 52 -31.35 31.44 19.63
CA GLY A 52 -31.76 30.61 18.49
C GLY A 52 -30.89 30.80 17.25
N ALA A 53 -30.33 32.00 17.05
CA ALA A 53 -29.36 32.28 15.98
C ALA A 53 -28.07 31.45 16.11
N TRP A 54 -27.60 31.18 17.34
CA TRP A 54 -26.43 30.34 17.56
C TRP A 54 -26.73 28.87 17.25
N VAL A 55 -27.89 28.36 17.68
CA VAL A 55 -28.31 26.97 17.38
C VAL A 55 -28.41 26.76 15.87
N GLN A 56 -28.97 27.74 15.15
CA GLN A 56 -29.03 27.68 13.69
C GLN A 56 -27.64 27.66 13.07
N GLN A 57 -26.73 28.53 13.51
CA GLN A 57 -25.36 28.56 13.03
C GLN A 57 -24.59 27.25 13.29
N GLU A 58 -24.80 26.62 14.44
CA GLU A 58 -24.16 25.33 14.77
C GLU A 58 -24.75 24.19 13.94
N ALA A 59 -26.08 24.20 13.72
CA ALA A 59 -26.73 23.26 12.83
C ALA A 59 -26.20 23.39 11.39
N ASP A 60 -26.10 24.61 10.87
CA ASP A 60 -25.54 24.87 9.54
C ASP A 60 -24.09 24.39 9.42
N ASN A 61 -23.27 24.65 10.46
CA ASN A 61 -21.88 24.15 10.50
C ASN A 61 -21.81 22.62 10.57
N ALA A 62 -22.68 21.98 11.34
CA ALA A 62 -22.74 20.52 11.44
C ALA A 62 -23.12 19.90 10.08
N THR A 63 -24.08 20.49 9.35
CA THR A 63 -24.44 20.05 8.00
C THR A 63 -23.27 20.20 7.03
N LEU A 64 -22.58 21.35 7.02
CA LEU A 64 -21.40 21.56 6.17
C LEU A 64 -20.28 20.55 6.47
N ARG A 65 -20.05 20.24 7.75
CA ARG A 65 -19.08 19.22 8.18
C ARG A 65 -19.48 17.82 7.74
N ALA A 66 -20.76 17.48 7.81
CA ALA A 66 -21.26 16.19 7.34
C ALA A 66 -21.11 16.04 5.82
N ASP A 67 -21.45 17.09 5.06
CA ASP A 67 -21.32 17.09 3.60
C ASP A 67 -19.86 16.98 3.17
N THR A 68 -18.96 17.73 3.81
CA THR A 68 -17.52 17.62 3.54
C THR A 68 -16.98 16.23 3.89
N ALA A 69 -17.40 15.64 5.01
CA ALA A 69 -17.03 14.27 5.37
C ALA A 69 -17.52 13.25 4.32
N ASN A 70 -18.75 13.39 3.82
CA ASN A 70 -19.30 12.52 2.78
C ASN A 70 -18.53 12.65 1.45
N VAL A 71 -18.18 13.87 1.04
CA VAL A 71 -17.37 14.09 -0.17
C VAL A 71 -16.00 13.45 -0.05
N LEU A 72 -15.33 13.60 1.10
CA LEU A 72 -14.03 12.98 1.36
C LEU A 72 -14.12 11.45 1.38
N ALA A 73 -15.15 10.89 2.02
CA ALA A 73 -15.37 9.44 2.03
C ALA A 73 -15.59 8.88 0.61
N ASN A 74 -16.38 9.57 -0.21
CA ASN A 74 -16.60 9.20 -1.60
C ASN A 74 -15.31 9.30 -2.44
N GLN A 75 -14.50 10.34 -2.21
CA GLN A 75 -13.21 10.46 -2.86
C GLN A 75 -12.27 9.31 -2.47
N ALA A 76 -12.14 9.03 -1.18
CA ALA A 76 -11.33 7.91 -0.68
C ALA A 76 -11.79 6.56 -1.26
N GLY A 77 -13.11 6.35 -1.41
CA GLY A 77 -13.66 5.15 -2.07
C GLY A 77 -13.26 5.03 -3.53
N ARG A 78 -13.25 6.15 -4.28
CA ARG A 78 -12.80 6.18 -5.68
C ARG A 78 -11.30 5.90 -5.78
N ASP A 79 -10.50 6.53 -4.93
CA ASP A 79 -9.04 6.36 -4.92
C ASP A 79 -8.66 4.91 -4.55
N ALA A 80 -9.33 4.32 -3.58
CA ALA A 80 -9.15 2.92 -3.20
C ALA A 80 -9.48 1.97 -4.37
N THR A 81 -10.57 2.24 -5.09
CA THR A 81 -10.97 1.45 -6.26
C THR A 81 -9.93 1.55 -7.39
N GLN A 82 -9.44 2.77 -7.66
CA GLN A 82 -8.40 2.99 -8.66
C GLN A 82 -7.08 2.30 -8.29
N ALA A 83 -6.68 2.37 -7.02
CA ALA A 83 -5.50 1.68 -6.51
C ALA A 83 -5.64 0.15 -6.66
N MET A 84 -6.82 -0.41 -6.34
CA MET A 84 -7.09 -1.84 -6.49
C MET A 84 -7.02 -2.29 -7.95
N ASN A 85 -7.58 -1.51 -8.87
CA ASN A 85 -7.51 -1.78 -10.31
C ASN A 85 -6.06 -1.78 -10.80
N THR A 86 -5.27 -0.78 -10.37
CA THR A 86 -3.85 -0.67 -10.71
C THR A 86 -3.06 -1.85 -10.16
N ALA A 87 -3.29 -2.25 -8.91
CA ALA A 87 -2.65 -3.42 -8.31
C ALA A 87 -3.00 -4.72 -9.04
N THR A 88 -4.26 -4.87 -9.46
CA THR A 88 -4.73 -6.04 -10.23
C THR A 88 -4.04 -6.11 -11.59
N GLN A 89 -3.92 -4.99 -12.29
CA GLN A 89 -3.20 -4.91 -13.56
C GLN A 89 -1.73 -5.27 -13.38
N ALA A 90 -1.06 -4.70 -12.38
CA ALA A 90 0.34 -5.01 -12.08
C ALA A 90 0.56 -6.50 -11.75
N LEU A 91 -0.34 -7.10 -10.98
CA LEU A 91 -0.30 -8.53 -10.68
C LEU A 91 -0.44 -9.37 -11.95
N SER A 92 -1.38 -9.02 -12.84
CA SER A 92 -1.57 -9.74 -14.10
C SER A 92 -0.33 -9.67 -15.01
N ALA A 93 0.31 -8.51 -15.09
CA ALA A 93 1.55 -8.32 -15.85
C ALA A 93 2.70 -9.13 -15.23
N ALA A 94 2.82 -9.15 -13.90
CA ALA A 94 3.82 -9.96 -13.20
C ALA A 94 3.64 -11.46 -13.46
N TRP A 95 2.40 -11.95 -13.52
CA TRP A 95 2.11 -13.34 -13.89
C TRP A 95 2.48 -13.66 -15.33
N ALA A 96 2.26 -12.74 -16.26
CA ALA A 96 2.69 -12.91 -17.65
C ALA A 96 4.22 -13.01 -17.75
N LEU A 97 4.94 -12.07 -17.14
CA LEU A 97 6.41 -12.08 -17.09
C LEU A 97 6.95 -13.36 -16.44
N ARG A 98 6.30 -13.85 -15.37
CA ARG A 98 6.67 -15.11 -14.74
C ARG A 98 6.54 -16.29 -15.70
N ARG A 99 5.48 -16.35 -16.51
CA ARG A 99 5.29 -17.43 -17.49
C ARG A 99 6.35 -17.36 -18.59
N GLU A 100 6.64 -16.17 -19.10
CA GLU A 100 7.68 -15.95 -20.11
C GLU A 100 9.07 -16.35 -19.57
N ALA A 101 9.39 -15.97 -18.33
CA ALA A 101 10.65 -16.35 -17.69
C ALA A 101 10.79 -17.87 -17.51
N ILE A 102 9.69 -18.57 -17.18
CA ILE A 102 9.69 -20.03 -17.08
C ILE A 102 9.92 -20.67 -18.46
N ALA A 103 9.28 -20.17 -19.51
CA ALA A 103 9.48 -20.66 -20.88
C ALA A 103 10.93 -20.44 -21.35
N ALA A 104 11.47 -19.24 -21.15
CA ALA A 104 12.85 -18.91 -21.48
C ALA A 104 13.86 -19.78 -20.70
N LEU A 105 13.57 -20.10 -19.43
CA LEU A 105 14.40 -21.01 -18.64
C LEU A 105 14.37 -22.44 -19.22
N ALA A 106 13.20 -22.93 -19.63
CA ALA A 106 13.08 -24.25 -20.24
C ALA A 106 13.86 -24.32 -21.55
N GLU A 107 13.75 -23.30 -22.41
CA GLU A 107 14.53 -23.19 -23.64
C GLU A 107 16.04 -23.19 -23.36
N ALA A 108 16.49 -22.38 -22.40
CA ALA A 108 17.90 -22.34 -22.00
C ALA A 108 18.41 -23.71 -21.50
N GLN A 109 17.59 -24.45 -20.75
CA GLN A 109 17.93 -25.80 -20.29
C GLN A 109 18.02 -26.79 -21.47
N THR A 110 17.10 -26.72 -22.43
CA THR A 110 17.18 -27.57 -23.64
C THR A 110 18.42 -27.24 -24.48
N ALA A 111 18.73 -25.97 -24.69
CA ALA A 111 19.94 -25.55 -25.40
C ALA A 111 21.21 -26.01 -24.68
N ARG A 112 21.25 -25.91 -23.34
CA ARG A 112 22.37 -26.39 -22.52
C ARG A 112 22.59 -27.90 -22.69
N THR A 113 21.54 -28.70 -22.57
CA THR A 113 21.65 -30.17 -22.71
C THR A 113 22.09 -30.58 -24.12
N ALA A 114 21.58 -29.90 -25.16
CA ALA A 114 22.04 -30.11 -26.53
C ALA A 114 23.53 -29.76 -26.70
N ALA A 115 23.99 -28.66 -26.10
CA ALA A 115 25.40 -28.26 -26.13
C ALA A 115 26.30 -29.27 -25.39
N GLU A 116 25.87 -29.77 -24.22
CA GLU A 116 26.59 -30.81 -23.48
C GLU A 116 26.69 -32.11 -24.28
N ALA A 117 25.61 -32.53 -24.97
CA ALA A 117 25.62 -33.69 -25.85
C ALA A 117 26.59 -33.51 -27.04
N ALA A 118 26.54 -32.35 -27.71
CA ALA A 118 27.44 -32.03 -28.82
C ALA A 118 28.92 -32.04 -28.38
N LEU A 119 29.23 -31.55 -27.18
CA LEU A 119 30.59 -31.60 -26.64
C LEU A 119 31.08 -33.03 -26.40
N LEU A 120 30.21 -33.91 -25.90
CA LEU A 120 30.52 -35.33 -25.73
C LEU A 120 30.78 -36.01 -27.09
N GLU A 121 29.99 -35.73 -28.11
CA GLU A 121 30.23 -36.24 -29.47
C GLU A 121 31.58 -35.77 -30.04
N VAL A 122 31.90 -34.48 -29.90
CA VAL A 122 33.18 -33.92 -30.38
C VAL A 122 34.37 -34.55 -29.65
N THR A 123 34.27 -34.75 -28.34
CA THR A 123 35.35 -35.37 -27.56
C THR A 123 35.53 -36.86 -27.92
N ALA A 124 34.44 -37.59 -28.15
CA ALA A 124 34.48 -38.97 -28.65
C ALA A 124 35.14 -39.05 -30.04
N LEU A 125 34.73 -38.18 -30.98
CA LEU A 125 35.34 -38.11 -32.31
C LEU A 125 36.84 -37.80 -32.24
N ARG A 126 37.25 -36.83 -31.41
CA ARG A 126 38.68 -36.53 -31.20
C ARG A 126 39.46 -37.71 -30.64
N ALA A 127 38.87 -38.49 -29.72
CA ALA A 127 39.51 -39.70 -29.20
C ALA A 127 39.66 -40.79 -30.27
N THR A 128 38.64 -41.00 -31.10
CA THR A 128 38.71 -41.95 -32.23
C THR A 128 39.73 -41.55 -33.27
N LEU A 129 39.81 -40.25 -33.61
CA LEU A 129 40.79 -39.73 -34.56
C LEU A 129 42.22 -39.94 -34.05
N ARG A 130 42.50 -39.64 -32.78
CA ARG A 130 43.80 -39.95 -32.15
C ARG A 130 44.13 -41.43 -32.14
N ALA A 131 43.14 -42.30 -31.95
CA ALA A 131 43.34 -43.75 -31.99
C ALA A 131 43.67 -44.25 -33.41
N LEU A 132 43.03 -43.66 -34.43
CA LEU A 132 43.34 -43.91 -35.83
C LEU A 132 44.72 -43.39 -36.22
N GLU A 133 45.10 -42.17 -35.82
CA GLU A 133 46.44 -41.61 -36.06
C GLU A 133 47.55 -42.53 -35.53
N ARG A 134 47.39 -43.06 -34.30
CA ARG A 134 48.37 -44.00 -33.72
C ARG A 134 48.43 -45.35 -34.43
N ARG A 135 47.32 -45.80 -35.02
CA ARG A 135 47.24 -47.08 -35.75
C ARG A 135 47.72 -46.95 -37.19
N CYS A 136 47.51 -45.80 -37.81
CA CYS A 136 47.75 -45.62 -39.24
C CYS A 136 49.17 -45.17 -39.56
N GLY A 137 49.90 -44.48 -38.66
CA GLY A 137 51.35 -44.25 -38.78
C GLY A 137 51.84 -43.42 -39.99
N ASP A 138 51.19 -43.50 -41.14
CA ASP A 138 51.59 -42.90 -42.41
C ASP A 138 50.35 -42.34 -43.12
N VAL A 139 50.35 -41.01 -43.21
CA VAL A 139 49.88 -40.14 -44.30
C VAL A 139 48.91 -40.78 -45.31
N GLU A 140 47.61 -40.44 -45.21
CA GLU A 140 46.69 -40.12 -46.35
C GLU A 140 45.20 -40.13 -45.97
N VAL A 141 44.80 -40.74 -44.85
CA VAL A 141 43.37 -40.89 -44.50
C VAL A 141 42.74 -39.61 -43.90
N VAL A 142 43.55 -38.67 -43.42
CA VAL A 142 43.08 -37.43 -42.74
C VAL A 142 42.22 -36.54 -43.66
N GLY A 143 42.54 -36.47 -44.96
CA GLY A 143 41.81 -35.64 -45.93
C GLY A 143 40.42 -36.15 -46.34
N ALA A 144 40.05 -37.38 -45.97
CA ALA A 144 38.75 -37.97 -46.31
C ALA A 144 37.68 -37.72 -45.22
N LEU A 145 38.09 -37.53 -43.96
CA LEU A 145 37.17 -37.33 -42.82
C LEU A 145 36.82 -35.86 -42.59
N GLU A 146 37.74 -34.92 -42.86
CA GLU A 146 37.45 -33.47 -42.78
C GLU A 146 36.32 -33.06 -43.74
N ARG A 147 36.25 -33.66 -44.94
CA ARG A 147 35.16 -33.40 -45.90
C ARG A 147 33.79 -33.92 -45.43
N ARG A 148 33.76 -34.88 -44.51
CA ARG A 148 32.52 -35.47 -44.00
C ARG A 148 31.93 -34.68 -42.84
N VAL A 149 32.74 -33.90 -42.13
CA VAL A 149 32.29 -32.96 -41.10
C VAL A 149 31.71 -31.67 -41.73
N VAL A 150 32.21 -31.26 -42.89
CA VAL A 150 31.73 -30.05 -43.62
C VAL A 150 30.44 -30.28 -44.41
N LEU A 151 30.07 -31.54 -44.71
CA LEU A 151 28.94 -31.88 -45.59
C LEU A 151 27.75 -32.56 -44.88
N ARG A 152 27.41 -32.17 -43.64
CA ARG A 152 26.06 -32.45 -43.13
C ARG A 152 25.16 -31.27 -43.49
N PRO A 153 24.33 -31.34 -44.55
CA PRO A 153 23.39 -30.28 -44.86
C PRO A 153 22.36 -30.22 -43.73
N GLU A 154 22.04 -29.00 -43.34
CA GLU A 154 20.86 -28.67 -42.56
C GLU A 154 19.65 -29.41 -43.15
N ARG A 155 19.11 -30.38 -42.41
CA ARG A 155 17.76 -30.86 -42.69
C ARG A 155 16.81 -29.81 -42.16
N SER A 156 16.42 -28.91 -43.05
CA SER A 156 15.17 -28.17 -42.95
C SER A 156 14.00 -29.16 -42.93
N GLY A 157 13.05 -28.96 -42.01
CA GLY A 157 11.86 -29.78 -41.82
C GLY A 157 11.42 -29.75 -40.37
#